data_AF-A0A9X7EAK6-F1
#
_entry.id   AF-A0A9X7EAK6-F1
#
_cell.length_a   1.000
_cell.length_b   1.000
_cell.length_c   1.000
_cell.angle_alpha   90.00
_cell.angle_beta   90.00
_cell.angle_gamma   90.00
#
_symmetry.space_group_name_H-M   'P 1'
#
loop_
_entity.id
_entity.type
_entity.pdbx_description
1 polymer ?
#
loop_
_entity_poly.entity_id
_entity_poly.type
_entity_poly.pdbx_seq_one_letter_code
_entity_poly.pdbx_strand_id
1 'polypeptide(L)' 'MENILKCETCGSTVHETPIIEKPLRFAYKSQIESLKQETNDYRAQENICLKCLKEEIEHMSENHFTDYKLV' A
#
# COMPACT_ATOMS: atom_id res chain seq x y z
N MET A 1 26.87 6.77 -1.63
CA MET A 1 25.69 6.06 -2.15
C MET A 1 24.51 6.95 -1.83
N GLU A 2 23.84 7.48 -2.85
CA GLU A 2 22.70 8.37 -2.63
C GLU A 2 21.53 7.49 -2.17
N ASN A 3 21.22 7.53 -0.87
CA ASN A 3 20.07 6.84 -0.29
C ASN A 3 18.80 7.60 -0.69
N ILE A 4 18.42 7.47 -1.96
CA ILE A 4 17.22 8.09 -2.49
C ILE A 4 16.02 7.27 -2.05
N LEU A 5 15.15 7.90 -1.26
CA LEU A 5 13.86 7.34 -0.87
C LEU A 5 13.03 7.09 -2.15
N LYS A 6 12.56 5.85 -2.31
CA LYS A 6 11.86 5.39 -3.52
C LYS A 6 10.66 4.51 -3.17
N CYS A 7 9.65 4.50 -4.03
CA CYS A 7 8.54 3.56 -3.96
C CYS A 7 9.04 2.15 -4.29
N GLU A 8 8.79 1.13 -3.46
CA GLU A 8 9.18 -0.24 -3.83
C GLU A 8 8.26 -0.88 -4.87
N THR A 9 7.05 -0.34 -5.09
CA THR A 9 6.13 -0.86 -6.12
C THR A 9 6.51 -0.40 -7.54
N CYS A 10 6.70 0.91 -7.74
CA CYS A 10 6.92 1.49 -9.08
C CYS A 10 8.32 2.06 -9.29
N GLY A 11 9.16 2.11 -8.26
CA GLY A 11 10.53 2.64 -8.35
C GLY A 11 10.65 4.16 -8.35
N SER A 12 9.53 4.91 -8.41
CA SER A 12 9.56 6.38 -8.41
C SER A 12 10.26 6.93 -7.19
N THR A 13 11.01 8.01 -7.38
CA THR A 13 11.83 8.62 -6.33
C THR A 13 11.10 9.78 -5.66
N VAL A 14 11.59 10.18 -4.48
CA VAL A 14 11.08 11.35 -3.74
C VAL A 14 11.18 12.67 -4.52
N HIS A 15 12.02 12.74 -5.56
CA HIS A 15 12.10 13.91 -6.45
C HIS A 15 10.94 13.99 -7.45
N GLU A 16 10.30 12.87 -7.75
CA GLU A 16 9.21 12.78 -8.74
C GLU A 16 7.84 12.80 -8.07
N THR A 17 7.72 12.17 -6.90
CA THR A 17 6.44 12.02 -6.19
C THR A 17 6.66 11.87 -4.68
N PRO A 18 5.70 12.28 -3.83
CA PRO A 18 5.77 12.01 -2.41
C PRO A 18 5.85 10.50 -2.13
N ILE A 19 6.86 10.13 -1.34
CA ILE A 19 7.07 8.77 -0.85
C ILE A 19 6.83 8.77 0.66
N ILE A 20 6.01 7.84 1.11
CA ILE A 20 5.65 7.65 2.53
C ILE A 20 5.92 6.21 2.94
N GLU A 21 6.02 5.96 4.25
CA GLU A 21 5.94 4.60 4.76
C GLU A 21 4.52 4.06 4.54
N LYS A 22 4.43 2.90 3.90
CA LYS A 22 3.20 2.18 3.62
C LYS A 22 2.50 1.84 4.93
N PRO A 23 1.23 2.22 5.12
CA PRO A 23 0.50 1.84 6.32
C PRO A 23 0.44 0.31 6.47
N LEU A 24 0.44 -0.18 7.71
CA LEU A 24 0.31 -1.62 7.97
C LEU A 24 -1.13 -2.13 7.77
N ARG A 25 -2.10 -1.25 7.97
CA ARG A 25 -3.53 -1.58 7.94
C ARG A 25 -4.33 -0.46 7.32
N PHE A 26 -5.45 -0.83 6.73
CA PHE A 26 -6.46 0.07 6.20
C PHE A 26 -7.83 -0.37 6.68
N ALA A 27 -8.72 0.57 6.99
CA ALA A 27 -10.07 0.28 7.44
C ALA A 27 -11.09 0.67 6.38
N TYR A 28 -11.98 -0.26 6.02
CA TYR A 28 -13.03 -0.04 5.03
C TYR A 28 -14.30 -0.80 5.42
N LYS A 29 -15.47 -0.15 5.38
CA LYS A 29 -16.78 -0.75 5.73
C LYS A 29 -16.76 -1.60 7.02
N SER A 30 -16.13 -1.09 8.07
CA SER A 30 -15.97 -1.76 9.37
C SER A 30 -15.05 -3.00 9.38
N GLN A 31 -14.36 -3.30 8.28
CA GLN A 31 -13.30 -4.32 8.21
C GLN A 31 -11.93 -3.65 8.30
N ILE A 32 -10.99 -4.31 8.97
CA ILE A 32 -9.59 -3.89 9.06
C ILE A 32 -8.78 -4.85 8.19
N GLU A 33 -8.28 -4.34 7.07
CA GLU A 33 -7.45 -5.08 6.16
C GLU A 33 -5.97 -4.83 6.46
N SER A 34 -5.15 -5.87 6.37
CA SER A 34 -3.70 -5.75 6.52
C SER A 34 -3.05 -5.57 5.16
N LEU A 35 -2.21 -4.55 5.04
CA LEU A 35 -1.47 -4.25 3.82
C LEU A 35 -0.19 -5.09 3.78
N LYS A 36 0.07 -5.76 2.65
CA LYS A 36 1.24 -6.62 2.48
C LYS A 36 2.51 -5.79 2.57
N GLN A 37 3.51 -6.31 3.27
CA GLN A 37 4.85 -5.74 3.36
C GLN A 37 5.84 -6.71 2.69
N GLU A 38 6.63 -6.23 1.75
CA GLU A 38 7.69 -6.93 1.03
C GLU A 38 9.02 -6.19 1.23
N THR A 39 9.38 -5.99 2.49
CA THR A 39 10.66 -5.39 2.87
C THR A 39 11.76 -6.45 2.84
N ASN A 40 12.71 -6.31 1.91
CA ASN A 40 13.89 -7.19 1.80
C ASN A 40 15.12 -6.67 2.58
N ASP A 41 14.99 -5.54 3.27
CA ASP A 41 16.09 -4.76 3.83
C ASP A 41 15.91 -4.44 5.33
N TYR A 42 15.30 -5.37 6.07
CA TYR A 42 15.07 -5.31 7.52
C TYR A 42 14.16 -4.18 8.01
N ARG A 43 13.65 -3.33 7.13
CA ARG A 43 12.66 -2.31 7.48
C ARG A 43 11.35 -2.96 7.89
N ALA A 44 10.62 -2.31 8.80
CA ALA A 44 9.32 -2.79 9.24
C ALA A 44 8.20 -2.49 8.24
N GLN A 45 8.40 -1.46 7.40
CA GLN A 45 7.43 -0.97 6.43
C GLN A 45 8.11 -0.63 5.10
N GLU A 46 7.39 -0.90 4.03
CA GLU A 46 7.71 -0.44 2.68
C GLU A 46 7.58 1.08 2.58
N ASN A 47 8.35 1.71 1.71
CA ASN A 47 8.06 3.00 1.12
C ASN A 47 7.14 2.86 -0.11
N ILE A 48 6.05 3.60 -0.12
CA ILE A 48 5.10 3.60 -1.23
C ILE A 48 4.80 5.04 -1.68
N CYS A 49 4.60 5.23 -2.98
CA CYS A 49 4.06 6.50 -3.47
C CYS A 49 2.53 6.54 -3.31
N LEU A 50 1.96 7.74 -3.25
CA LEU A 50 0.52 7.91 -3.06
C LEU A 50 -0.34 7.26 -4.15
N LYS A 51 0.19 7.21 -5.40
CA LYS A 51 -0.51 6.59 -6.52
C LYS A 51 -0.64 5.07 -6.34
N CYS A 52 0.47 4.37 -6.09
CA CYS A 52 0.46 2.92 -5.89
C CYS A 52 -0.33 2.52 -4.64
N LEU A 53 -0.25 3.31 -3.56
CA LEU A 53 -1.06 3.06 -2.37
C LEU A 53 -2.57 3.14 -2.67
N LYS A 54 -2.98 4.15 -3.46
CA LYS A 54 -4.37 4.28 -3.88
C LYS A 54 -4.83 3.08 -4.71
N GLU A 55 -4.03 2.67 -5.70
CA GLU A 55 -4.33 1.51 -6.56
C GLU A 55 -4.48 0.22 -5.74
N GLU A 56 -3.60 0.00 -4.76
CA GLU A 56 -3.68 -1.16 -3.87
C GLU A 56 -4.96 -1.16 -3.01
N ILE A 57 -5.31 0.00 -2.42
CA ILE A 57 -6.54 0.15 -1.64
C ILE A 57 -7.79 -0.07 -2.52
N GLU A 58 -7.80 0.46 -3.74
CA GLU A 58 -8.89 0.28 -4.69
C GLU A 58 -9.07 -1.20 -5.05
N HIS A 59 -7.99 -1.91 -5.39
CA HIS A 59 -8.02 -3.35 -5.65
C HIS A 59 -8.54 -4.18 -4.46
N MET A 60 -8.13 -3.83 -3.24
CA MET A 60 -8.66 -4.49 -2.05
C MET A 60 -10.16 -4.26 -1.93
N SER A 61 -10.63 -3.03 -2.14
CA SER A 61 -12.06 -2.69 -2.06
C SER A 61 -12.93 -3.42 -3.11
N GLU A 62 -12.40 -3.70 -4.30
CA GLU A 62 -13.09 -4.44 -5.36
C GLU A 62 -13.24 -5.92 -5.04
N ASN A 63 -12.27 -6.52 -4.34
CA ASN A 63 -12.31 -7.93 -3.95
C ASN A 63 -13.35 -8.24 -2.83
N HIS A 64 -13.99 -7.23 -2.23
CA HIS A 64 -15.01 -7.40 -1.19
C HIS A 64 -16.47 -7.43 -1.72
N PHE A 65 -16.70 -7.55 -3.04
CA PHE A 65 -18.04 -7.60 -3.62
C PHE A 65 -18.77 -8.95 -3.55
N THR A 66 -18.19 -9.99 -2.94
CA THR A 66 -18.84 -11.31 -2.86
C THR A 66 -18.79 -11.86 -1.44
N ASP A 67 -19.83 -11.59 -0.64
CA ASP A 67 -20.32 -12.56 0.38
C ASP A 67 -21.55 -12.11 1.18
N TYR A 68 -22.18 -10.96 0.86
CA TYR A 68 -23.58 -10.76 1.27
C TYR A 68 -24.51 -11.40 0.24
N LYS A 69 -24.64 -12.73 0.26
CA LYS A 69 -25.93 -13.33 -0.08
C LYS A 69 -26.89 -12.87 1.01
N LEU A 70 -27.70 -11.87 0.70
CA LEU A 70 -28.91 -11.62 1.46
C LEU A 70 -29.73 -12.92 1.42
N VAL A 71 -29.79 -13.61 2.56
CA VAL A 71 -30.68 -14.76 2.79
C VAL A 71 -32.11 -14.25 2.90
#